data_AF-A0A842H912-F1
#
_entry.id   AF-A0A842H912-F1
#
_cell.length_a   1.000
_cell.length_b   1.000
_cell.length_c   1.000
_cell.angle_alpha   90.00
_cell.angle_beta   90.00
_cell.angle_gamma   90.00
#
_symmetry.space_group_name_H-M   'P 1'
#
loop_
_entity.id
_entity.type
_entity.pdbx_description
1 polymer ?
#
loop_
_entity_poly.entity_id
_entity_poly.type
_entity_poly.pdbx_seq_one_letter_code
_entity_poly.pdbx_strand_id
1 'polypeptide(L)'
;MNIDNELKRLEEEKKKLQKQKQQLLEQKRKRKAAQAKLATLVKQSGFDTPKALVEALIEKYGVRLQRETAALPQRRKHTKVTPELRDHIKGLLHEKSMNRVSKEQRISYAVIAKVANGAYDKLK
;
A
#
# COMPACT_ATOMS: atom_id res chain seq x y z
N MET A 1 14.10 42.24 6.22
CA MET A 1 14.11 40.93 6.91
C MET A 1 14.23 41.20 8.39
N ASN A 2 13.39 40.59 9.23
CA ASN A 2 13.37 40.88 10.66
C ASN A 2 14.11 39.75 11.41
N ILE A 3 15.35 40.02 11.80
CA ILE A 3 16.32 39.06 12.35
C ILE A 3 15.76 38.36 13.60
N ASP A 4 14.99 39.07 14.41
CA ASP A 4 14.37 38.52 15.62
C ASP A 4 13.33 37.43 15.32
N ASN A 5 12.61 37.56 14.20
CA ASN A 5 11.65 36.54 13.77
C ASN A 5 12.34 35.28 13.24
N GLU A 6 13.51 35.41 12.61
CA GLU A 6 14.32 34.27 12.16
C GLU A 6 14.95 33.52 13.35
N LEU A 7 15.43 34.25 14.36
CA LEU A 7 15.96 33.64 15.58
C LEU A 7 14.89 32.84 16.33
N LYS A 8 13.66 33.38 16.48
CA LYS A 8 12.55 32.64 17.10
C LYS A 8 12.18 31.38 16.32
N ARG A 9 12.16 31.43 14.98
CA ARG A 9 11.91 30.25 14.13
C ARG A 9 12.97 29.17 14.33
N LEU A 10 14.24 29.55 14.37
CA LEU A 10 15.35 28.62 14.62
C LEU A 10 15.26 27.97 16.01
N GLU A 11 14.82 28.71 17.03
CA GLU A 11 14.60 28.15 18.37
C GLU A 11 13.44 27.15 18.41
N GLU A 12 12.33 27.43 17.73
CA GLU A 12 11.21 26.51 17.60
C GLU A 12 11.59 25.24 16.85
N GLU A 13 12.36 25.36 15.78
CA GLU A 13 12.90 24.22 15.02
C GLU A 13 13.82 23.35 15.89
N LYS A 14 14.72 23.97 16.66
CA LYS A 14 15.57 23.24 17.63
C LYS A 14 14.73 22.47 18.65
N LYS A 15 13.66 23.07 19.19
CA LYS A 15 12.75 22.40 20.13
C LYS A 15 12.02 21.21 19.48
N LYS A 16 11.52 21.38 18.25
CA LYS A 16 10.87 20.29 17.49
C LYS A 16 11.85 19.14 17.24
N LEU A 17 13.07 19.45 16.83
CA LEU A 17 14.10 18.46 16.53
C LEU A 17 14.56 17.71 17.79
N GLN A 18 14.67 18.38 18.92
CA GLN A 18 14.94 17.74 20.21
C GLN A 18 13.82 16.78 20.63
N LYS A 19 12.54 17.18 20.49
CA LYS A 19 11.40 16.30 20.78
C LYS A 19 11.41 15.05 19.89
N GLN A 20 11.64 15.21 18.59
CA GLN A 20 11.75 14.08 17.66
C GLN A 20 12.90 13.15 18.04
N LYS A 21 14.07 13.70 18.40
CA LYS A 21 15.22 12.90 18.86
C LYS A 21 14.89 12.10 20.11
N GLN A 22 14.20 12.70 21.09
CA GLN A 22 13.77 12.00 22.31
C GLN A 22 12.78 10.87 21.98
N GLN A 23 11.78 11.13 21.16
CA GLN A 23 10.80 10.11 20.73
C GLN A 23 11.48 8.95 19.99
N LEU A 24 12.40 9.24 19.07
CA LEU A 24 13.15 8.20 18.35
C LEU A 24 14.05 7.38 19.28
N LEU A 25 14.68 8.01 20.27
CA LEU A 25 15.46 7.31 21.29
C LEU A 25 14.57 6.39 22.14
N GLU A 26 13.39 6.86 22.54
CA GLU A 26 12.44 6.07 23.30
C GLU A 26 11.91 4.88 22.48
N GLN A 27 11.56 5.10 21.21
CA GLN A 27 11.16 4.03 20.29
C GLN A 27 12.29 3.01 20.10
N LYS A 28 13.54 3.46 19.96
CA LYS A 28 14.70 2.57 19.87
C LYS A 28 14.86 1.73 21.13
N ARG A 29 14.68 2.31 22.31
CA ARG A 29 14.70 1.58 23.60
C ARG A 29 13.56 0.57 23.69
N LYS A 30 12.33 0.96 23.34
CA LYS A 30 11.17 0.06 23.33
C LYS A 30 11.36 -1.12 22.38
N ARG A 31 11.89 -0.87 21.17
CA ARG A 31 12.22 -1.94 20.20
C ARG A 31 13.26 -2.90 20.74
N LYS A 32 14.35 -2.40 21.32
CA LYS A 32 15.38 -3.26 21.95
C LYS A 32 14.81 -4.10 23.09
N ALA A 33 13.99 -3.51 23.96
CA ALA A 33 13.35 -4.22 25.06
C ALA A 33 12.37 -5.31 24.55
N ALA A 34 11.58 -5.00 23.51
CA ALA A 34 10.69 -5.97 22.88
C ALA A 34 11.47 -7.13 22.24
N GLN A 35 12.57 -6.85 21.54
CA GLN A 35 13.45 -7.88 20.97
C GLN A 35 14.06 -8.78 22.06
N ALA A 36 14.53 -8.20 23.17
CA ALA A 36 15.05 -8.97 24.29
C ALA A 36 13.98 -9.89 24.89
N LYS A 37 12.75 -9.39 25.07
CA LYS A 37 11.61 -10.19 25.54
C LYS A 37 11.26 -11.33 24.57
N LEU A 38 11.30 -11.07 23.26
CA LEU A 38 11.06 -12.11 22.26
C LEU A 38 12.14 -13.19 22.33
N ALA A 39 13.41 -12.82 22.47
CA ALA A 39 14.50 -13.79 22.61
C ALA A 39 14.34 -14.66 23.87
N THR A 40 13.90 -14.10 24.99
CA THR A 40 13.60 -14.88 26.20
C THR A 40 12.41 -15.81 26.00
N LEU A 41 11.34 -15.36 25.34
CA LEU A 41 10.17 -16.18 25.05
C LEU A 41 10.50 -17.36 24.14
N VAL A 42 11.30 -17.14 23.09
CA VAL A 42 11.76 -18.23 22.21
C VAL A 42 12.53 -19.27 23.01
N LYS A 43 13.48 -18.85 23.87
CA LYS A 43 14.24 -19.78 24.72
C LYS A 43 13.34 -20.56 25.69
N GLN A 44 12.34 -19.91 26.28
CA GLN A 44 11.41 -20.55 27.22
C GLN A 44 10.38 -21.45 26.53
N SER A 45 10.10 -21.23 25.25
CA SER A 45 9.07 -21.97 24.51
C SER A 45 9.46 -23.39 24.13
N GLY A 46 10.74 -23.78 24.29
CA GLY A 46 11.20 -25.12 24.00
C GLY A 46 11.28 -25.48 22.51
N PHE A 47 11.05 -24.52 21.61
CA PHE A 47 11.23 -24.70 20.17
C PHE A 47 12.66 -24.39 19.75
N ASP A 48 13.24 -25.27 18.92
CA ASP A 48 14.62 -25.14 18.43
C ASP A 48 14.84 -23.90 17.56
N THR A 49 13.79 -23.44 16.86
CA THR A 49 13.87 -22.27 16.00
C THR A 49 12.68 -21.33 16.20
N PRO A 50 12.90 -20.00 16.08
CA PRO A 50 11.79 -19.03 16.09
C PRO A 50 10.72 -19.29 15.04
N LYS A 51 11.09 -19.89 13.90
CA LYS A 51 10.15 -20.25 12.83
C LYS A 51 9.18 -21.34 13.28
N ALA A 52 9.68 -22.38 13.94
CA ALA A 52 8.85 -23.47 14.47
C ALA A 52 7.83 -22.95 15.51
N LEU A 53 8.25 -22.01 16.37
CA LEU A 53 7.33 -21.34 17.30
C LEU A 53 6.22 -20.58 16.56
N VAL A 54 6.56 -19.84 15.51
CA VAL A 54 5.58 -19.08 14.70
C VAL A 54 4.61 -20.02 13.99
N GLU A 55 5.09 -21.12 13.41
CA GLU A 55 4.24 -22.14 12.78
C GLU A 55 3.28 -22.77 13.79
N ALA A 56 3.75 -23.16 14.97
CA ALA A 56 2.89 -23.69 16.04
C ALA A 56 1.85 -22.67 16.53
N LEU A 57 2.20 -21.38 16.61
CA LEU A 57 1.26 -20.31 16.95
C LEU A 57 0.22 -20.09 15.85
N ILE A 58 0.61 -20.18 14.58
CA ILE A 58 -0.31 -20.11 13.43
C ILE A 58 -1.32 -21.25 13.47
N GLU A 59 -0.85 -22.48 13.73
CA GLU A 59 -1.72 -23.65 13.83
C GLU A 59 -2.67 -23.54 15.03
N LYS A 60 -2.16 -23.16 16.20
CA LYS A 60 -2.96 -23.09 17.43
C LYS A 60 -4.01 -21.97 17.42
N TYR A 61 -3.68 -20.81 16.86
CA TYR A 61 -4.55 -19.62 16.88
C TYR A 61 -5.21 -19.33 15.53
N GLY A 62 -4.96 -20.16 14.50
CA GLY A 62 -5.55 -19.99 13.16
C GLY A 62 -5.15 -18.69 12.45
N VAL A 63 -4.04 -18.06 12.85
CA VAL A 63 -3.62 -16.75 12.33
C VAL A 63 -2.97 -16.95 10.97
N ARG A 64 -3.60 -16.45 9.90
CA ARG A 64 -2.93 -16.39 8.59
C ARG A 64 -1.93 -15.22 8.60
N LEU A 65 -0.64 -15.53 8.54
CA LEU A 65 0.35 -14.55 8.12
C LEU A 65 -0.04 -14.10 6.71
N GLN A 66 -0.58 -12.89 6.58
CA GLN A 66 -0.66 -12.24 5.28
C GLN A 66 0.78 -12.10 4.80
N ARG A 67 1.20 -12.98 3.89
CA ARG A 67 2.37 -12.71 3.08
C ARG A 67 2.08 -11.38 2.40
N GLU A 68 2.88 -10.36 2.70
CA GLU A 68 2.98 -9.14 1.90
C GLU A 68 3.58 -9.47 0.52
N THR A 69 3.11 -10.51 -0.15
CA THR A 69 3.14 -10.55 -1.60
C THR A 69 1.96 -9.71 -2.06
N ALA A 70 2.06 -8.39 -1.83
CA ALA A 70 1.37 -7.46 -2.71
C ALA A 70 1.97 -7.76 -4.09
N ALA A 71 1.26 -8.59 -4.86
CA ALA A 71 1.58 -8.80 -6.25
C ALA A 71 1.79 -7.41 -6.84
N LEU A 72 3.03 -7.13 -7.28
CA LEU A 72 3.38 -5.86 -7.92
C LEU A 72 2.25 -5.54 -8.89
N PRO A 73 1.66 -4.32 -8.85
CA PRO A 73 0.51 -3.99 -9.66
C PRO A 73 0.88 -4.30 -11.10
N GLN A 74 0.32 -5.39 -11.66
CA GLN A 74 0.61 -5.80 -13.02
C GLN A 74 0.23 -4.60 -13.89
N ARG A 75 1.25 -3.95 -14.45
CA ARG A 75 1.06 -2.79 -15.31
C ARG A 75 0.18 -3.26 -16.46
N ARG A 76 -1.06 -2.77 -16.49
CA ARG A 76 -2.04 -3.16 -17.51
C ARG A 76 -1.43 -2.88 -18.88
N LYS A 77 -1.45 -3.87 -19.78
CA LYS A 77 -0.93 -3.71 -21.13
C LYS A 77 -1.67 -2.56 -21.82
N HIS A 78 -0.96 -1.80 -22.65
CA HIS A 78 -1.56 -0.72 -23.44
C HIS A 78 -2.65 -1.32 -24.36
N THR A 79 -3.90 -0.92 -24.17
CA THR A 79 -5.03 -1.40 -24.98
C THR A 79 -5.08 -0.66 -26.30
N LYS A 80 -5.01 -1.37 -27.44
CA LYS A 80 -5.37 -0.82 -28.76
C LYS A 80 -6.89 -0.84 -28.87
N VAL A 81 -7.51 0.34 -29.02
CA VAL A 81 -8.97 0.45 -29.15
C VAL A 81 -9.36 0.20 -30.60
N THR A 82 -10.09 -0.88 -30.86
CA THR A 82 -10.72 -1.18 -32.16
C THR A 82 -12.18 -0.70 -32.17
N PRO A 83 -12.81 -0.50 -33.35
CA PRO A 83 -14.23 -0.14 -33.45
C PRO A 83 -15.14 -1.14 -32.72
N GLU A 84 -14.88 -2.44 -32.89
CA GLU A 84 -15.62 -3.51 -32.20
C GLU A 84 -15.51 -3.42 -30.68
N LEU A 85 -14.30 -3.16 -30.17
CA LEU A 85 -14.07 -3.02 -28.73
C LEU A 85 -14.75 -1.77 -28.15
N ARG A 86 -14.77 -0.66 -28.92
CA ARG A 86 -15.49 0.56 -28.55
C ARG A 86 -16.97 0.27 -28.38
N ASP A 87 -17.59 -0.36 -29.38
CA ASP A 87 -19.03 -0.62 -29.39
C ASP A 87 -19.43 -1.64 -28.33
N HIS A 88 -18.58 -2.65 -28.10
CA HIS A 88 -18.74 -3.58 -26.99
C HIS A 88 -18.69 -2.90 -25.62
N ILE A 89 -17.73 -1.99 -25.39
CA ILE A 89 -17.63 -1.22 -24.14
C ILE A 89 -18.85 -0.31 -23.97
N LYS A 90 -19.30 0.37 -25.04
CA LYS A 90 -20.51 1.20 -25.00
C LYS A 90 -21.74 0.37 -24.62
N GLY A 91 -21.89 -0.81 -25.20
CA GLY A 91 -22.92 -1.78 -24.81
C GLY A 91 -22.89 -2.11 -23.32
N LEU A 92 -21.72 -2.48 -22.79
CA LEU A 92 -21.56 -2.82 -21.37
C LEU A 92 -21.79 -1.66 -20.40
N LEU A 93 -21.55 -0.42 -20.84
CA LEU A 93 -21.75 0.77 -20.01
C LEU A 93 -23.24 1.10 -19.79
N HIS A 94 -24.15 0.56 -20.59
CA HIS A 94 -25.58 0.68 -20.32
C HIS A 94 -26.02 -0.11 -19.08
N GLU A 95 -25.33 -1.19 -18.75
CA GLU A 95 -25.71 -2.10 -17.65
C GLU A 95 -24.78 -2.01 -16.44
N LYS A 96 -23.52 -1.62 -16.63
CA LYS A 96 -22.48 -1.71 -15.60
C LYS A 96 -21.73 -0.41 -15.43
N SER A 97 -21.28 -0.17 -14.19
CA SER A 97 -20.42 0.98 -13.90
C SER A 97 -19.06 0.84 -14.58
N MET A 98 -18.46 1.97 -14.95
CA MET A 98 -17.15 2.04 -15.62
C MET A 98 -16.04 1.28 -14.87
N ASN A 99 -16.08 1.28 -13.53
CA ASN A 99 -15.11 0.55 -12.71
C ASN A 99 -15.30 -0.97 -12.82
N ARG A 100 -16.55 -1.45 -12.90
CA ARG A 100 -16.84 -2.87 -13.09
C ARG A 100 -16.40 -3.33 -14.48
N VAL A 101 -16.71 -2.56 -15.52
CA VAL A 101 -16.25 -2.84 -16.90
C VAL A 101 -14.71 -2.83 -16.98
N SER A 102 -14.04 -1.90 -16.29
CA SER A 102 -12.56 -1.84 -16.22
C SER A 102 -11.93 -3.10 -15.65
N LYS A 103 -12.55 -3.69 -14.63
CA LYS A 103 -12.06 -4.91 -13.99
C LYS A 103 -12.36 -6.15 -14.83
N GLU A 104 -13.59 -6.28 -15.32
CA GLU A 104 -14.02 -7.42 -16.14
C GLU A 104 -13.23 -7.51 -17.45
N GLN A 105 -13.09 -6.38 -18.15
CA GLN A 105 -12.37 -6.33 -19.44
C GLN A 105 -10.84 -6.19 -19.28
N ARG A 106 -10.35 -6.02 -18.04
CA ARG A 106 -8.93 -5.72 -17.74
C ARG A 106 -8.37 -4.50 -18.48
N ILE A 107 -9.23 -3.56 -18.87
CA ILE A 107 -8.88 -2.32 -19.56
C ILE A 107 -8.70 -1.20 -18.54
N SER A 108 -7.79 -0.25 -18.80
CA SER A 108 -7.64 0.93 -17.94
C SER A 108 -8.94 1.73 -17.87
N TYR A 109 -9.31 2.19 -16.67
CA TYR A 109 -10.46 3.06 -16.47
C TYR A 109 -10.41 4.30 -17.38
N ALA A 110 -9.22 4.86 -17.58
CA ALA A 110 -9.02 6.02 -18.46
C ALA A 110 -9.38 5.73 -19.92
N VAL A 111 -9.18 4.50 -20.40
CA VAL A 111 -9.57 4.11 -21.76
C VAL A 111 -11.09 3.99 -21.86
N ILE A 112 -11.75 3.43 -20.85
CA ILE A 112 -13.21 3.34 -20.78
C ILE A 112 -13.84 4.73 -20.73
N ALA A 113 -13.28 5.64 -19.93
CA ALA A 113 -13.74 7.03 -19.86
C ALA A 113 -13.61 7.74 -21.23
N LYS A 114 -12.52 7.49 -21.96
CA LYS A 114 -12.35 8.03 -23.33
C LYS A 114 -13.35 7.44 -24.33
N VAL A 115 -13.68 6.16 -24.23
CA VAL A 115 -14.74 5.51 -25.04
C VAL A 115 -16.12 6.10 -24.72
N ALA A 116 -16.43 6.28 -23.43
CA ALA A 116 -17.68 6.88 -22.99
C ALA A 116 -17.83 8.33 -23.47
N ASN A 117 -16.75 9.11 -23.44
CA ASN A 117 -16.72 10.51 -23.89
C ASN A 117 -16.62 10.66 -25.43
N GLY A 118 -16.72 9.57 -26.19
CA GLY A 118 -16.73 9.62 -27.66
C GLY A 118 -15.38 9.93 -28.32
N ALA A 119 -14.27 9.88 -27.58
CA ALA A 119 -12.94 10.18 -28.14
C ALA A 119 -12.49 9.18 -29.24
N TYR A 120 -13.19 8.05 -29.34
CA TYR A 120 -12.91 6.95 -30.27
C TYR A 120 -14.01 6.76 -31.33
N ASP A 121 -14.97 7.69 -31.42
CA ASP A 121 -16.13 7.55 -32.33
C ASP A 121 -15.75 7.72 -33.81
N LYS A 122 -14.62 8.39 -34.07
CA LYS A 122 -14.07 8.58 -35.41
C LYS A 122 -13.19 7.42 -35.89
N LEU A 123 -12.99 6.39 -35.07
CA LEU A 123 -12.33 5.16 -35.51
C LEU A 123 -13.28 4.44 -36.48
N LYS A 124 -12.82 4.32 -37.73
CA LYS A 124 -13.45 3.52 -38.80
C LYS A 124 -12.99 2.07 -38.67
#